data_AF-A0AAN6MSV6-F1
#
_entry.id   AF-A0AAN6MSV6-F1
#
_cell.length_a   1.000
_cell.length_b   1.000
_cell.length_c   1.000
_cell.angle_alpha   90.00
_cell.angle_beta   90.00
_cell.angle_gamma   90.00
#
_symmetry.space_group_name_H-M   'P 1'
#
loop_
_entity.id
_entity.type
_entity.pdbx_description
1 polymer ?
#
loop_
_entity_poly.entity_id
_entity_poly.type
_entity_poly.pdbx_seq_one_letter_code
_entity_poly.pdbx_strand_id
1 'polypeptide(L)'
;MDSSSAPSWQGPTTQDSQSCIPLSNQLKDADIILLLTPGVVPQMSPLNRDPEKPASDPFEPLGKALARHHPRVRHVPYLPRNGITGTHVVHIRLAAAVVFVISGPPRHGQPSQVALAEITKSLCEHRPQIVMTCCNVQELGALEKSFPTVIQVPSLAPLDLEDAADVLFGKSPKPRPREPHLRNLVVSPTSWPVEVWDAHHDASDIRDLWCQCTPETFHLGRHQFQSLLRRDGYAMHYVVREPGTRLVLGFCATYTTYSDSGGDRLLGSLALLLVRPSHRHRGIGLSLHNHALRQLTRTRGVCRLQLGSTFPRLLYGLPVDSPSVHWFRRRGWPVDPQSSTPGLGQEVCDWLLKFKDWPATGPMPSRLSFRPCEFPEFDAVLEFVEKESRRKDGMMGWYDQYAKLANTMNVRDIVLGFEDGVIIATALTYARNTGSTVAEDLPWASTTGDDVGGVTCVCVSDEVPNNANRRDAVMIRLLDSCIGLLANQGMSKLLIDAVKGGDEGFQSMGFQKWATYRDIWRDV
;
A
#
# COMPACT_ATOMS: atom_id res chain seq x y z
N MET A 1 -30.66 43.01 8.52
CA MET A 1 -30.21 44.00 9.50
C MET A 1 -29.51 43.24 10.61
N ASP A 2 -28.36 43.78 11.01
CA ASP A 2 -27.37 43.32 12.00
C ASP A 2 -26.48 42.10 11.69
N SER A 3 -25.46 42.43 10.91
CA SER A 3 -24.02 42.11 11.06
C SER A 3 -23.55 41.29 12.28
N SER A 4 -22.79 40.23 12.00
CA SER A 4 -21.34 40.23 12.29
C SER A 4 -20.61 39.12 11.52
N SER A 5 -19.84 39.53 10.52
CA SER A 5 -18.76 38.75 9.90
C SER A 5 -17.54 38.68 10.84
N ALA A 6 -16.92 37.52 10.98
CA ALA A 6 -15.55 37.34 11.48
C ALA A 6 -14.90 36.10 10.83
N PRO A 7 -13.57 36.08 10.61
CA PRO A 7 -13.01 35.73 9.29
C PRO A 7 -12.19 34.43 9.21
N SER A 8 -12.02 33.97 7.97
CA SER A 8 -11.06 32.96 7.48
C SER A 8 -9.60 33.36 7.73
N TRP A 9 -8.79 32.46 8.31
CA TRP A 9 -7.32 32.55 8.39
C TRP A 9 -6.68 31.14 8.36
N GLN A 10 -5.64 30.91 7.55
CA GLN A 10 -4.77 29.73 7.68
C GLN A 10 -3.36 30.19 8.03
N GLY A 11 -3.19 30.57 9.29
CA GLY A 11 -1.90 30.73 9.97
C GLY A 11 -1.72 29.63 11.03
N PRO A 12 -0.68 29.72 11.86
CA PRO A 12 -0.51 28.81 13.00
C PRO A 12 -1.77 28.82 13.89
N THR A 13 -2.25 27.63 14.28
CA THR A 13 -3.38 27.51 15.22
C THR A 13 -2.83 27.38 16.63
N THR A 14 -3.37 28.14 17.57
CA THR A 14 -2.84 28.24 18.93
C THR A 14 -3.89 27.87 19.96
N GLN A 15 -3.54 26.94 20.84
CA GLN A 15 -4.20 26.73 22.12
C GLN A 15 -3.26 27.19 23.22
N ASP A 16 -3.73 28.06 24.11
CA ASP A 16 -2.92 28.58 25.21
C ASP A 16 -3.74 28.72 26.50
N SER A 17 -3.90 27.61 27.21
CA SER A 17 -4.69 27.58 28.45
C SER A 17 -3.95 28.14 29.67
N GLN A 18 -2.63 28.36 29.59
CA GLN A 18 -1.83 29.00 30.64
C GLN A 18 -1.52 30.48 30.35
N SER A 19 -2.05 31.03 29.25
CA SER A 19 -1.86 32.43 28.86
C SER A 19 -0.39 32.86 28.81
N CYS A 20 0.49 31.99 28.30
CA CYS A 20 1.91 32.29 28.18
C CYS A 20 2.27 33.00 26.87
N ILE A 21 1.34 33.11 25.92
CA ILE A 21 1.49 33.86 24.67
C ILE A 21 0.82 35.24 24.84
N PRO A 22 1.52 36.34 24.53
CA PRO A 22 2.87 36.40 23.98
C PRO A 22 3.96 36.11 25.02
N LEU A 23 4.99 35.38 24.59
CA LEU A 23 6.15 35.04 25.41
C LEU A 23 6.88 36.28 25.97
N SER A 24 6.77 37.43 25.31
CA SER A 24 7.31 38.70 25.80
C SER A 24 6.79 39.11 27.17
N ASN A 25 5.60 38.62 27.57
CA ASN A 25 5.03 38.91 28.88
C ASN A 25 5.66 38.09 30.00
N GLN A 26 6.39 37.03 29.65
CA GLN A 26 6.95 36.04 30.58
C GLN A 26 8.48 36.08 30.62
N LEU A 27 9.13 36.88 29.76
CA LEU A 27 10.58 36.88 29.55
C LEU A 27 11.19 38.27 29.77
N LYS A 28 12.38 38.29 30.37
CA LYS A 28 13.28 39.44 30.45
C LYS A 28 14.36 39.31 29.38
N ASP A 29 14.99 40.42 28.99
CA ASP A 29 16.04 40.43 27.94
C ASP A 29 17.22 39.48 28.21
N ALA A 30 17.53 39.21 29.49
CA ALA A 30 18.60 38.32 29.91
C ALA A 30 18.19 36.83 29.94
N ASP A 31 16.90 36.53 29.84
CA ASP A 31 16.38 35.17 29.94
C ASP A 31 16.71 34.35 28.69
N ILE A 32 16.73 33.02 28.80
CA ILE A 32 17.04 32.15 27.66
C ILE A 32 15.77 31.44 27.21
N ILE A 33 15.47 31.50 25.91
CA ILE A 33 14.48 30.62 25.27
C ILE A 33 15.22 29.38 24.75
N LEU A 34 14.82 28.20 25.21
CA LEU A 34 15.34 26.95 24.68
C LEU A 34 14.40 26.42 23.59
N LEU A 35 14.90 26.34 22.36
CA LEU A 35 14.23 25.68 21.24
C LEU A 35 14.75 24.25 21.11
N LEU A 36 13.92 23.26 21.45
CA LEU A 36 14.21 21.83 21.30
C LEU A 36 13.58 21.30 20.02
N THR A 37 14.40 20.92 19.03
CA THR A 37 13.92 20.38 17.74
C THR A 37 14.35 18.94 17.53
N PRO A 38 13.57 18.13 16.80
CA PRO A 38 14.00 16.78 16.47
C PRO A 38 15.18 16.86 15.49
N GLY A 39 16.28 16.18 15.83
CA GLY A 39 17.47 16.13 14.99
C GLY A 39 17.19 15.38 13.68
N VAL A 40 17.43 16.04 12.56
CA VAL A 40 17.30 15.44 11.23
C VAL A 40 18.67 14.93 10.80
N VAL A 41 18.80 13.61 10.68
CA VAL A 41 20.01 13.03 10.07
C VAL A 41 19.98 13.35 8.58
N PRO A 42 21.03 13.99 8.01
CA PRO A 42 21.10 14.41 6.60
C PRO A 42 20.67 13.37 5.57
N GLN A 43 20.99 12.09 5.82
CA GLN A 43 20.69 10.95 4.95
C GLN A 43 19.21 10.51 4.99
N MET A 44 18.40 11.05 5.90
CA MET A 44 17.01 10.67 6.14
C MET A 44 16.02 11.84 6.03
N SER A 45 16.46 13.01 5.55
CA SER A 45 15.58 14.18 5.39
C SER A 45 14.69 14.03 4.14
N PRO A 46 13.35 13.96 4.27
CA PRO A 46 12.43 13.94 3.13
C PRO A 46 12.39 15.28 2.36
N LEU A 47 13.11 16.30 2.85
CA LEU A 47 13.31 17.60 2.20
C LEU A 47 14.60 17.66 1.37
N ASN A 48 15.52 16.68 1.51
CA ASN A 48 16.71 16.59 0.66
C ASN A 48 16.32 15.99 -0.70
N ARG A 49 15.76 16.85 -1.56
CA ARG A 49 15.42 16.50 -2.95
C ARG A 49 16.59 16.68 -3.92
N ASP A 50 17.74 17.13 -3.41
CA ASP A 50 18.92 17.48 -4.19
C ASP A 50 20.18 16.99 -3.46
N PRO A 51 20.86 15.93 -3.96
CA PRO A 51 22.03 15.35 -3.30
C PRO A 51 23.27 16.26 -3.30
N GLU A 52 23.27 17.36 -4.06
CA GLU A 52 24.39 18.33 -4.08
C GLU A 52 24.25 19.48 -3.07
N LYS A 53 23.08 19.65 -2.44
CA LYS A 53 22.91 20.65 -1.38
C LYS A 53 23.22 20.05 -0.01
N PRO A 54 24.08 20.70 0.81
CA PRO A 54 24.30 20.25 2.17
C PRO A 54 22.96 20.27 2.93
N ALA A 55 22.67 19.18 3.64
CA ALA A 55 21.44 19.07 4.41
C ALA A 55 21.40 20.19 5.46
N SER A 56 20.54 21.19 5.25
CA SER A 56 20.29 22.24 6.23
C SER A 56 19.32 21.73 7.30
N ASP A 57 19.46 22.24 8.53
CA ASP A 57 18.48 22.00 9.59
C ASP A 57 17.13 22.62 9.16
N PRO A 58 16.06 21.82 8.97
CA PRO A 58 14.77 22.36 8.54
C PRO A 58 14.13 23.29 9.56
N PHE A 59 14.62 23.30 10.81
CA PHE A 59 14.15 24.20 11.86
C PHE A 59 15.01 25.45 12.02
N GLU A 60 16.08 25.61 11.22
CA GLU A 60 16.88 26.84 11.19
C GLU A 60 16.04 28.11 10.97
N PRO A 61 15.03 28.14 10.07
CA PRO A 61 14.16 29.31 9.91
C PRO A 61 13.42 29.68 11.19
N LEU A 62 12.94 28.68 11.95
CA LEU A 62 12.27 28.90 13.22
C LEU A 62 13.21 29.52 14.25
N GLY A 63 14.42 28.96 14.39
CA GLY A 63 15.44 29.47 15.31
C GLY A 63 15.82 30.92 15.00
N LYS A 64 16.05 31.23 13.71
CA LYS A 64 16.32 32.60 13.25
C LYS A 64 15.13 33.53 13.52
N ALA A 65 13.91 33.07 13.29
CA ALA A 65 12.71 33.86 13.51
C ALA A 65 12.51 34.23 14.99
N LEU A 66 12.70 33.27 15.90
CA LEU A 66 12.66 33.51 17.34
C LEU A 66 13.75 34.49 17.77
N ALA A 67 14.96 34.37 17.20
CA ALA A 67 16.08 35.26 17.50
C ALA A 67 15.83 36.73 17.05
N ARG A 68 14.91 36.97 16.10
CA ARG A 68 14.45 38.33 15.75
C ARG A 68 13.59 38.96 16.84
N HIS A 69 12.95 38.16 17.71
CA HIS A 69 12.09 38.64 18.79
C HIS A 69 12.77 38.62 20.16
N HIS A 70 13.74 37.72 20.37
CA HIS A 70 14.45 37.60 21.64
C HIS A 70 15.96 37.37 21.41
N PRO A 71 16.87 38.15 22.03
CA PRO A 71 18.31 38.08 21.75
C PRO A 71 18.98 36.76 22.18
N ARG A 72 18.41 36.07 23.16
CA ARG A 72 18.95 34.81 23.72
C ARG A 72 18.07 33.59 23.42
N VAL A 73 18.17 33.10 22.18
CA VAL A 73 17.57 31.83 21.77
C VAL A 73 18.64 30.76 21.69
N ARG A 74 18.44 29.63 22.37
CA ARG A 74 19.32 28.47 22.30
C ARG A 74 18.63 27.34 21.57
N HIS A 75 19.09 27.02 20.37
CA HIS A 75 18.55 25.94 19.55
C HIS A 75 19.35 24.67 19.79
N VAL A 76 18.70 23.62 20.33
CA VAL A 76 19.33 22.34 20.70
C VAL A 76 18.53 21.19 20.09
N PRO A 77 19.13 20.36 19.21
CA PRO A 77 18.44 19.21 18.66
C PRO A 77 18.39 18.04 19.64
N TYR A 78 17.28 17.31 19.69
CA TYR A 78 17.16 16.04 20.39
C TYR A 78 17.00 14.89 19.38
N LEU A 79 17.62 13.74 19.64
CA LEU A 79 17.50 12.55 18.78
C LEU A 79 16.51 11.56 19.40
N PRO A 80 15.50 11.06 18.66
CA PRO A 80 14.54 10.11 19.20
C PRO A 80 15.19 8.87 19.84
N ARG A 81 16.31 8.38 19.28
CA ARG A 81 17.04 7.21 19.81
C ARG A 81 17.72 7.46 21.15
N ASN A 82 18.21 8.68 21.39
CA ASN A 82 18.96 9.02 22.60
C ASN A 82 18.09 9.72 23.66
N GLY A 83 16.87 10.12 23.28
CA GLY A 83 15.91 10.80 24.14
C GLY A 83 16.43 12.13 24.69
N ILE A 84 15.85 12.54 25.83
CA ILE A 84 16.29 13.72 26.59
C ILE A 84 17.48 13.33 27.48
N THR A 85 18.68 13.72 27.05
CA THR A 85 19.94 13.45 27.76
C THR A 85 20.25 14.48 28.85
N GLY A 86 21.26 14.21 29.71
CA GLY A 86 21.72 15.15 30.74
C GLY A 86 22.11 16.54 30.22
N THR A 87 22.65 16.63 29.00
CA THR A 87 22.93 17.92 28.35
C THR A 87 21.66 18.74 28.11
N HIS A 88 20.57 18.08 27.69
CA HIS A 88 19.27 18.74 27.53
C HIS A 88 18.74 19.23 28.89
N VAL A 89 18.90 18.42 29.96
CA VAL A 89 18.49 18.82 31.32
C VAL A 89 19.20 20.10 31.77
N VAL A 90 20.51 20.23 31.49
CA VAL A 90 21.26 21.46 31.80
C VAL A 90 20.68 22.65 31.03
N HIS A 91 20.37 22.50 29.74
CA HIS A 91 19.75 23.57 28.95
C HIS A 91 18.34 23.93 29.43
N ILE A 92 17.52 22.94 29.79
CA ILE A 92 16.17 23.16 30.31
C ILE A 92 16.22 23.95 31.62
N ARG A 93 17.15 23.62 32.52
CA ARG A 93 17.32 24.32 33.81
C ARG A 93 17.81 25.76 33.67
N LEU A 94 18.53 26.08 32.58
CA LEU A 94 19.03 27.43 32.31
C LEU A 94 18.02 28.30 31.55
N ALA A 95 17.01 27.69 30.92
CA ALA A 95 16.01 28.40 30.15
C ALA A 95 14.92 28.98 31.04
N ALA A 96 14.35 30.12 30.66
CA ALA A 96 13.15 30.67 31.26
C ALA A 96 11.87 30.13 30.58
N ALA A 97 11.95 29.79 29.29
CA ALA A 97 10.88 29.15 28.53
C ALA A 97 11.44 28.07 27.59
N VAL A 98 10.67 27.01 27.39
CA VAL A 98 11.03 25.89 26.49
C VAL A 98 10.02 25.78 25.36
N VAL A 99 10.49 25.88 24.11
CA VAL A 99 9.71 25.57 22.91
C VAL A 99 10.12 24.18 22.44
N PHE A 100 9.22 23.20 22.55
CA PHE A 100 9.47 21.81 22.17
C PHE A 100 8.76 21.48 20.85
N VAL A 101 9.52 21.12 19.83
CA VAL A 101 8.98 20.82 18.50
C VAL A 101 8.69 19.33 18.33
N ILE A 102 7.48 18.99 17.89
CA ILE A 102 7.06 17.65 17.47
C ILE A 102 6.85 17.65 15.95
N SER A 103 7.63 16.85 15.23
CA SER A 103 7.64 16.83 13.77
C SER A 103 6.85 15.68 13.14
N GLY A 104 6.40 14.70 13.91
CA GLY A 104 5.62 13.57 13.38
C GLY A 104 5.16 12.55 14.44
N PRO A 105 4.29 11.60 14.03
CA PRO A 105 3.77 10.56 14.91
C PRO A 105 4.85 9.55 15.36
N PRO A 106 4.56 8.73 16.40
CA PRO A 106 5.51 7.73 16.92
C PRO A 106 6.00 6.76 15.83
N ARG A 107 7.29 6.37 15.89
CA ARG A 107 7.89 5.36 15.01
C ARG A 107 8.19 4.09 15.81
N HIS A 108 7.98 2.92 15.21
CA HIS A 108 8.23 1.64 15.87
C HIS A 108 9.71 1.50 16.29
N GLY A 109 9.96 1.06 17.53
CA GLY A 109 11.31 0.92 18.08
C GLY A 109 11.98 2.23 18.50
N GLN A 110 11.26 3.35 18.55
CA GLN A 110 11.75 4.63 19.06
C GLN A 110 10.76 5.22 20.09
N PRO A 111 11.25 5.91 21.13
CA PRO A 111 10.40 6.71 22.00
C PRO A 111 9.57 7.72 21.18
N SER A 112 8.28 7.83 21.50
CA SER A 112 7.41 8.86 20.92
C SER A 112 7.92 10.25 21.26
N GLN A 113 7.88 11.19 20.30
CA GLN A 113 8.21 12.59 20.57
C GLN A 113 7.25 13.22 21.61
N VAL A 114 6.01 12.73 21.69
CA VAL A 114 5.05 13.12 22.74
C VAL A 114 5.55 12.69 24.11
N ALA A 115 6.04 11.45 24.24
CA ALA A 115 6.62 10.96 25.50
C ALA A 115 7.89 11.74 25.90
N LEU A 116 8.72 12.14 24.93
CA LEU A 116 9.88 13.00 25.17
C LEU A 116 9.48 14.43 25.58
N ALA A 117 8.38 14.94 25.03
CA ALA A 117 7.80 16.21 25.45
C ALA A 117 7.27 16.13 26.88
N GLU A 118 6.66 15.01 27.29
CA GLU A 118 6.19 14.77 28.67
C GLU A 118 7.36 14.67 29.65
N ILE A 119 8.45 14.00 29.28
CA ILE A 119 9.70 14.00 30.06
C ILE A 119 10.21 15.44 30.22
N THR A 120 10.25 16.21 29.14
CA THR A 120 10.68 17.62 29.19
C THR A 120 9.75 18.45 30.07
N LYS A 121 8.43 18.21 30.03
CA LYS A 121 7.44 18.87 30.91
C LYS A 121 7.77 18.67 32.38
N SER A 122 8.09 17.43 32.76
CA SER A 122 8.47 17.10 34.14
C SER A 122 9.75 17.80 34.61
N LEU A 123 10.64 18.16 33.68
CA LEU A 123 11.89 18.87 33.94
C LEU A 123 11.73 20.40 33.92
N CYS A 124 10.66 20.92 33.32
CA CYS A 124 10.40 22.35 33.25
C CYS A 124 9.98 22.95 34.61
N GLU A 125 9.49 22.14 35.55
CA GLU A 125 9.02 22.57 36.88
C GLU A 125 7.97 23.70 36.74
N HIS A 126 8.32 24.94 37.06
CA HIS A 126 7.44 26.12 36.95
C HIS A 126 7.56 26.89 35.63
N ARG A 127 8.46 26.46 34.73
CA ARG A 127 8.74 27.16 33.48
C ARG A 127 7.71 26.79 32.42
N PRO A 128 7.25 27.74 31.60
CA PRO A 128 6.35 27.44 30.50
C PRO A 128 7.03 26.54 29.48
N GLN A 129 6.39 25.40 29.20
CA GLN A 129 6.69 24.57 28.04
C GLN A 129 5.61 24.82 26.98
N ILE A 130 6.05 25.21 25.79
CA ILE A 130 5.20 25.39 24.62
C ILE A 130 5.49 24.27 23.64
N VAL A 131 4.48 23.49 23.29
CA VAL A 131 4.62 22.42 22.30
C VAL A 131 4.27 22.98 20.92
N MET A 132 5.20 22.89 19.98
CA MET A 132 4.97 23.27 18.59
C MET A 132 4.88 22.02 17.72
N THR A 133 3.76 21.80 17.04
CA THR A 133 3.56 20.61 16.20
C THR A 133 3.62 20.98 14.72
N CYS A 134 4.49 20.32 13.96
CA CYS A 134 4.57 20.46 12.49
C CYS A 134 3.83 19.32 11.75
N CYS A 135 2.96 18.61 12.46
CA CYS A 135 2.14 17.50 11.97
C CYS A 135 0.73 17.60 12.56
N ASN A 136 -0.20 16.76 12.09
CA ASN A 136 -1.58 16.81 12.54
C ASN A 136 -1.69 16.39 14.01
N VAL A 137 -2.21 17.28 14.87
CA VAL A 137 -2.40 17.05 16.31
C VAL A 137 -3.27 15.81 16.57
N GLN A 138 -4.22 15.49 15.69
CA GLN A 138 -5.07 14.31 15.79
C GLN A 138 -4.30 12.98 15.70
N GLU A 139 -3.13 12.96 15.04
CA GLU A 139 -2.27 11.78 14.91
C GLU A 139 -1.36 11.58 16.14
N LEU A 140 -1.29 12.56 17.04
CA LEU A 140 -0.43 12.57 18.22
C LEU A 140 -1.16 12.19 19.52
N GLY A 141 -2.45 11.83 19.43
CA GLY A 141 -3.32 11.63 20.58
C GLY A 141 -3.84 12.96 21.15
N ALA A 142 -4.40 12.94 22.37
CA ALA A 142 -4.99 14.12 22.99
C ALA A 142 -3.94 15.06 23.59
N LEU A 143 -3.06 15.61 22.75
CA LEU A 143 -1.95 16.49 23.15
C LEU A 143 -2.44 17.70 23.97
N GLU A 144 -3.61 18.24 23.59
CA GLU A 144 -4.31 19.35 24.25
C GLU A 144 -4.70 19.05 25.71
N LYS A 145 -4.82 17.77 26.09
CA LYS A 145 -5.05 17.38 27.49
C LYS A 145 -3.75 17.30 28.29
N SER A 146 -2.65 16.96 27.63
CA SER A 146 -1.34 16.78 28.27
C SER A 146 -0.52 18.06 28.35
N PHE A 147 -0.73 19.04 27.45
CA PHE A 147 0.06 20.27 27.38
C PHE A 147 -0.83 21.52 27.36
N PRO A 148 -0.56 22.51 28.22
CA PRO A 148 -1.39 23.71 28.34
C PRO A 148 -1.24 24.69 27.17
N THR A 149 -0.07 24.73 26.51
CA THR A 149 0.14 25.57 25.32
C THR A 149 0.65 24.74 24.16
N VAL A 150 -0.11 24.74 23.07
CA VAL A 150 0.17 24.03 21.82
C VAL A 150 0.01 24.97 20.64
N ILE A 151 1.01 25.04 19.76
CA ILE A 151 0.95 25.75 18.48
C ILE A 151 1.08 24.75 17.34
N GLN A 152 0.06 24.66 16.50
CA GLN A 152 0.08 23.87 15.29
C GLN A 152 0.56 24.70 14.11
N VAL A 153 1.65 24.26 13.49
CA VAL A 153 2.25 24.88 12.30
C VAL A 153 1.81 24.08 11.07
N PRO A 154 1.32 24.73 10.01
CA PRO A 154 0.75 24.05 8.84
C PRO A 154 1.77 23.24 8.04
N SER A 155 3.03 23.68 8.00
CA SER A 155 4.11 22.93 7.34
C SER A 155 5.50 23.29 7.88
N LEU A 156 6.53 22.61 7.38
CA LEU A 156 7.95 22.92 7.65
C LEU A 156 8.51 23.99 6.68
N ALA A 157 7.67 24.65 5.89
CA ALA A 157 8.11 25.75 5.04
C ALA A 157 8.67 26.90 5.90
N PRO A 158 9.78 27.56 5.49
CA PRO A 158 10.38 28.64 6.27
C PRO A 158 9.37 29.71 6.71
N LEU A 159 8.47 30.10 5.81
CA LEU A 159 7.45 31.11 6.09
C LEU A 159 6.45 30.70 7.19
N ASP A 160 6.06 29.43 7.25
CA ASP A 160 5.12 28.94 8.26
C ASP A 160 5.79 28.87 9.65
N LEU A 161 7.07 28.51 9.66
CA LEU A 161 7.91 28.53 10.87
C LEU A 161 8.16 29.96 11.36
N GLU A 162 8.37 30.90 10.44
CA GLU A 162 8.49 32.32 10.76
C GLU A 162 7.19 32.89 11.33
N ASP A 163 6.03 32.58 10.71
CA ASP A 163 4.72 33.00 11.22
C ASP A 163 4.44 32.39 12.60
N ALA A 164 4.87 31.15 12.86
CA ALA A 164 4.73 30.53 14.18
C ALA A 164 5.56 31.24 15.26
N ALA A 165 6.76 31.72 14.91
CA ALA A 165 7.56 32.56 15.81
C ALA A 165 6.86 33.91 16.06
N ASP A 166 6.27 34.53 15.04
CA ASP A 166 5.52 35.78 15.20
C ASP A 166 4.32 35.60 16.16
N VAL A 167 3.59 34.49 16.03
CA VAL A 167 2.47 34.13 16.92
C VAL A 167 2.91 33.93 18.36
N LEU A 168 4.06 33.27 18.60
CA LEU A 168 4.63 33.11 19.94
C LEU A 168 4.87 34.43 20.67
N PHE A 169 5.12 35.51 19.92
CA PHE A 169 5.33 36.87 20.44
C PHE A 169 4.11 37.78 20.21
N GLY A 170 2.93 37.21 19.96
CA GLY A 170 1.66 37.94 19.87
C GLY A 170 1.52 38.84 18.66
N LYS A 171 2.37 38.66 17.64
CA LYS A 171 2.25 39.39 16.37
C LYS A 171 1.26 38.66 15.47
N SER A 172 0.41 39.43 14.79
CA SER A 172 -0.46 38.88 13.77
C SER A 172 0.36 38.47 12.54
N PRO A 173 0.12 37.29 11.95
CA PRO A 173 0.76 36.90 10.69
C PRO A 173 0.55 37.97 9.62
N LYS A 174 1.59 38.28 8.83
CA LYS A 174 1.50 39.34 7.81
C LYS A 174 0.44 38.97 6.74
N PRO A 175 -0.56 39.83 6.47
CA PRO A 175 -1.53 39.58 5.39
C PRO A 175 -0.83 39.64 4.04
N ARG A 176 -1.06 38.64 3.17
CA ARG A 176 -0.37 38.51 1.87
C ARG A 176 -1.31 38.75 0.69
N PRO A 177 -0.86 39.43 -0.39
CA PRO A 177 -1.56 39.48 -1.67
C PRO A 177 -1.56 38.09 -2.32
N ARG A 178 -2.69 37.72 -2.93
CA ARG A 178 -2.87 36.46 -3.65
C ARG A 178 -2.11 36.47 -4.98
N GLU A 179 -1.05 35.68 -5.08
CA GLU A 179 -0.61 35.17 -6.39
C GLU A 179 -1.53 34.01 -6.81
N PRO A 180 -1.93 33.91 -8.10
CA PRO A 180 -2.93 32.96 -8.55
C PRO A 180 -2.32 31.57 -8.70
N HIS A 181 -2.02 30.92 -7.58
CA HIS A 181 -1.97 29.48 -7.55
C HIS A 181 -3.41 28.97 -7.52
N LEU A 182 -3.91 28.57 -8.68
CA LEU A 182 -5.07 27.70 -8.86
C LEU A 182 -4.83 26.37 -8.11
N ARG A 183 -4.99 26.40 -6.80
CA ARG A 183 -5.27 25.23 -5.97
C ARG A 183 -6.45 25.60 -5.10
N ASN A 184 -7.62 25.27 -5.65
CA ASN A 184 -8.94 25.40 -5.07
C ASN A 184 -8.96 25.22 -3.55
N LEU A 185 -9.61 26.19 -2.92
CA LEU A 185 -10.41 26.10 -1.70
C LEU A 185 -11.17 24.76 -1.63
N VAL A 186 -10.52 23.74 -1.08
CA VAL A 186 -11.17 22.67 -0.32
C VAL A 186 -10.16 22.35 0.77
N VAL A 187 -10.43 22.76 2.03
CA VAL A 187 -9.83 22.09 3.19
C VAL A 187 -10.18 20.63 3.00
N SER A 188 -9.22 19.86 2.47
CA SER A 188 -9.47 18.47 2.19
C SER A 188 -9.68 17.79 3.53
N PRO A 189 -10.84 17.15 3.77
CA PRO A 189 -11.11 16.48 5.03
C PRO A 189 -9.90 15.62 5.43
N THR A 190 -9.40 15.77 6.67
CA THR A 190 -8.36 14.87 7.20
C THR A 190 -8.87 13.44 7.28
N SER A 191 -10.19 13.28 7.36
CA SER A 191 -10.93 12.03 7.21
C SER A 191 -12.02 12.20 6.16
N TRP A 192 -12.02 11.35 5.14
CA TRP A 192 -13.04 11.35 4.10
C TRP A 192 -14.12 10.32 4.42
N PRO A 193 -15.41 10.65 4.21
CA PRO A 193 -16.48 9.67 4.32
C PRO A 193 -16.27 8.59 3.26
N VAL A 194 -16.28 7.34 3.70
CA VAL A 194 -16.17 6.17 2.84
C VAL A 194 -17.56 5.58 2.68
N GLU A 195 -18.01 5.47 1.44
CA GLU A 195 -19.31 4.90 1.05
C GLU A 195 -19.08 3.51 0.42
N VAL A 196 -20.09 2.65 0.48
CA VAL A 196 -20.09 1.41 -0.30
C VAL A 196 -20.27 1.75 -1.78
N TRP A 197 -19.49 1.11 -2.63
CA TRP A 197 -19.58 1.25 -4.08
C TRP A 197 -20.94 0.80 -4.60
N ASP A 198 -21.52 1.58 -5.51
CA ASP A 198 -22.75 1.23 -6.21
C ASP A 198 -22.43 0.90 -7.66
N ALA A 199 -22.61 -0.37 -8.03
CA ALA A 199 -22.25 -0.85 -9.34
C ALA A 199 -23.08 -0.24 -10.48
N HIS A 200 -24.30 0.26 -10.23
CA HIS A 200 -25.15 0.87 -11.25
C HIS A 200 -24.73 2.31 -11.55
N HIS A 201 -24.30 3.04 -10.52
CA HIS A 201 -23.98 4.46 -10.61
C HIS A 201 -22.49 4.72 -10.88
N ASP A 202 -21.60 3.89 -10.35
CA ASP A 202 -20.17 4.21 -10.30
C ASP A 202 -19.33 3.53 -11.38
N ALA A 203 -19.86 2.51 -12.06
CA ALA A 203 -19.03 1.63 -12.92
C ALA A 203 -18.22 2.37 -13.98
N SER A 204 -18.79 3.41 -14.62
CA SER A 204 -18.04 4.20 -15.62
C SER A 204 -16.97 5.07 -14.96
N ASP A 205 -17.31 5.79 -13.88
CA ASP A 205 -16.38 6.67 -13.17
C ASP A 205 -15.19 5.92 -12.58
N ILE A 206 -15.42 4.71 -12.06
CA ILE A 206 -14.35 3.86 -11.54
C ILE A 206 -13.44 3.37 -12.66
N ARG A 207 -13.99 2.99 -13.82
CA ARG A 207 -13.19 2.61 -14.98
C ARG A 207 -12.31 3.76 -15.45
N ASP A 208 -12.86 4.96 -15.52
CA ASP A 208 -12.10 6.14 -15.94
C ASP A 208 -11.00 6.47 -14.91
N LEU A 209 -11.30 6.33 -13.61
CA LEU A 209 -10.31 6.47 -12.54
C LEU A 209 -9.21 5.40 -12.63
N TRP A 210 -9.56 4.15 -12.97
CA TRP A 210 -8.62 3.07 -13.24
C TRP A 210 -7.69 3.41 -14.39
N CYS A 211 -8.23 3.82 -15.54
CA CYS A 211 -7.43 4.21 -16.70
C CYS A 211 -6.50 5.41 -16.40
N GLN A 212 -6.94 6.36 -15.57
CA GLN A 212 -6.12 7.50 -15.13
C GLN A 212 -4.99 7.12 -14.18
N CYS A 213 -5.11 5.99 -13.47
CA CYS A 213 -4.15 5.58 -12.43
C CYS A 213 -3.25 4.42 -12.85
N THR A 214 -3.54 3.75 -13.96
CA THR A 214 -2.85 2.54 -14.41
C THR A 214 -2.30 2.71 -15.83
N PRO A 215 -1.16 2.07 -16.15
CA PRO A 215 -0.66 1.96 -17.51
C PRO A 215 -1.70 1.37 -18.48
N GLU A 216 -1.61 1.73 -19.76
CA GLU A 216 -2.53 1.26 -20.81
C GLU A 216 -2.59 -0.27 -20.92
N THR A 217 -1.50 -0.98 -20.64
CA THR A 217 -1.44 -2.45 -20.59
C THR A 217 -2.50 -3.06 -19.66
N PHE A 218 -2.91 -2.33 -18.62
CA PHE A 218 -3.92 -2.78 -17.66
C PHE A 218 -5.33 -2.27 -17.97
N HIS A 219 -5.53 -1.52 -19.06
CA HIS A 219 -6.85 -0.97 -19.37
C HIS A 219 -7.80 -2.08 -19.81
N LEU A 220 -8.97 -2.12 -19.17
CA LEU A 220 -10.00 -3.12 -19.43
C LEU A 220 -11.20 -2.48 -20.14
N GLY A 221 -11.89 -3.28 -20.96
CA GLY A 221 -13.19 -2.92 -21.52
C GLY A 221 -14.23 -2.70 -20.42
N ARG A 222 -15.26 -1.87 -20.68
CA ARG A 222 -16.29 -1.54 -19.67
C ARG A 222 -16.94 -2.79 -19.08
N HIS A 223 -17.39 -3.71 -19.94
CA HIS A 223 -18.06 -4.93 -19.52
C HIS A 223 -17.16 -5.82 -18.66
N GLN A 224 -15.93 -6.08 -19.13
CA GLN A 224 -14.98 -6.96 -18.45
C GLN A 224 -14.51 -6.38 -17.10
N PHE A 225 -14.29 -5.07 -17.03
CA PHE A 225 -13.97 -4.39 -15.77
C PHE A 225 -15.12 -4.53 -14.76
N GLN A 226 -16.35 -4.32 -15.21
CA GLN A 226 -17.54 -4.44 -14.38
C GLN A 226 -17.80 -5.87 -13.91
N SER A 227 -17.57 -6.89 -14.74
CA SER A 227 -17.73 -8.30 -14.36
C SER A 227 -16.70 -8.76 -13.32
N LEU A 228 -15.50 -8.16 -13.32
CA LEU A 228 -14.50 -8.44 -12.29
C LEU A 228 -14.88 -7.84 -10.93
N LEU A 229 -15.50 -6.66 -10.92
CA LEU A 229 -15.92 -5.99 -9.67
C LEU A 229 -17.23 -6.56 -9.09
N ARG A 230 -18.17 -6.98 -9.95
CA ARG A 230 -19.47 -7.51 -9.50
C ARG A 230 -19.35 -9.00 -9.17
N ARG A 231 -18.95 -9.32 -7.94
CA ARG A 231 -18.91 -10.69 -7.42
C ARG A 231 -19.75 -10.84 -6.15
N ASP A 232 -20.95 -11.35 -6.33
CA ASP A 232 -21.91 -11.52 -5.23
C ASP A 232 -21.33 -12.41 -4.12
N GLY A 233 -21.57 -12.02 -2.86
CA GLY A 233 -21.14 -12.75 -1.66
C GLY A 233 -19.67 -12.56 -1.25
N TYR A 234 -18.78 -12.18 -2.17
CA TYR A 234 -17.34 -12.16 -1.93
C TYR A 234 -16.67 -10.80 -2.14
N ALA A 235 -17.29 -9.90 -2.91
CA ALA A 235 -16.81 -8.55 -3.15
C ALA A 235 -17.51 -7.52 -2.25
N MET A 236 -16.72 -6.65 -1.63
CA MET A 236 -17.22 -5.43 -1.00
C MET A 236 -16.28 -4.29 -1.41
N HIS A 237 -16.82 -3.26 -2.05
CA HIS A 237 -15.99 -2.20 -2.61
C HIS A 237 -16.39 -0.85 -2.01
N TYR A 238 -15.45 0.08 -2.02
CA TYR A 238 -15.61 1.35 -1.33
C TYR A 238 -15.20 2.51 -2.20
N VAL A 239 -15.93 3.61 -2.08
CA VAL A 239 -15.66 4.86 -2.79
C VAL A 239 -15.54 6.01 -1.81
N VAL A 240 -14.77 7.03 -2.21
CA VAL A 240 -14.80 8.35 -1.59
C VAL A 240 -15.23 9.34 -2.66
N ARG A 241 -16.22 10.17 -2.31
CA ARG A 241 -16.77 11.18 -3.21
C ARG A 241 -16.42 12.59 -2.75
N GLU A 242 -16.38 13.50 -3.70
CA GLU A 242 -16.32 14.92 -3.42
C GLU A 242 -17.66 15.39 -2.80
N PRO A 243 -17.63 16.13 -1.68
CA PRO A 243 -18.82 16.73 -1.12
C PRO A 243 -19.51 17.66 -2.14
N GLY A 244 -20.84 17.53 -2.27
CA GLY A 244 -21.66 18.36 -3.15
C GLY A 244 -21.77 17.86 -4.59
N THR A 245 -20.65 17.56 -5.25
CA THR A 245 -20.65 17.12 -6.67
C THR A 245 -20.88 15.62 -6.85
N ARG A 246 -20.67 14.83 -5.78
CA ARG A 246 -20.71 13.35 -5.79
C ARG A 246 -19.69 12.69 -6.73
N LEU A 247 -18.76 13.45 -7.29
CA LEU A 247 -17.68 12.95 -8.13
C LEU A 247 -16.82 11.93 -7.37
N VAL A 248 -16.57 10.76 -7.97
CA VAL A 248 -15.68 9.77 -7.36
C VAL A 248 -14.23 10.28 -7.37
N LEU A 249 -13.64 10.38 -6.18
CA LEU A 249 -12.25 10.82 -5.98
C LEU A 249 -11.31 9.68 -5.63
N GLY A 250 -11.82 8.59 -5.06
CA GLY A 250 -11.04 7.40 -4.76
C GLY A 250 -11.90 6.16 -4.74
N PHE A 251 -11.26 5.03 -4.98
CA PHE A 251 -11.89 3.72 -5.05
C PHE A 251 -11.01 2.66 -4.41
N CYS A 252 -11.63 1.70 -3.73
CA CYS A 252 -10.96 0.55 -3.17
C CYS A 252 -11.77 -0.72 -3.45
N ALA A 253 -11.17 -1.67 -4.17
CA ALA A 253 -11.75 -2.98 -4.39
C ALA A 253 -11.22 -3.95 -3.33
N THR A 254 -12.12 -4.71 -2.72
CA THR A 254 -11.78 -5.80 -1.80
C THR A 254 -12.56 -7.07 -2.13
N TYR A 255 -11.92 -8.21 -1.90
CA TYR A 255 -12.50 -9.53 -2.08
C TYR A 255 -12.22 -10.41 -0.87
N THR A 256 -13.03 -11.45 -0.69
CA THR A 256 -12.75 -12.56 0.23
C THR A 256 -12.80 -13.87 -0.56
N THR A 257 -11.85 -14.77 -0.33
CA THR A 257 -11.77 -16.07 -1.03
C THR A 257 -11.44 -17.18 -0.05
N TYR A 258 -11.94 -18.38 -0.27
CA TYR A 258 -11.61 -19.53 0.57
C TYR A 258 -10.17 -19.99 0.34
N SER A 259 -9.45 -20.28 1.42
CA SER A 259 -8.08 -20.80 1.35
C SER A 259 -8.00 -22.31 1.16
N ASP A 260 -9.04 -23.04 1.56
CA ASP A 260 -9.09 -24.51 1.58
C ASP A 260 -10.54 -25.04 1.47
N SER A 261 -10.69 -26.38 1.47
CA SER A 261 -11.99 -27.06 1.39
C SER A 261 -12.85 -26.88 2.63
N GLY A 262 -12.28 -26.43 3.75
CA GLY A 262 -12.96 -26.39 5.04
C GLY A 262 -14.05 -25.32 5.13
N GLY A 263 -14.03 -24.31 4.25
CA GLY A 263 -15.06 -23.27 4.18
C GLY A 263 -15.07 -22.28 5.37
N ASP A 264 -14.14 -22.42 6.31
CA ASP A 264 -14.05 -21.58 7.52
C ASP A 264 -12.91 -20.56 7.46
N ARG A 265 -11.96 -20.74 6.55
CA ARG A 265 -10.77 -19.90 6.40
C ARG A 265 -10.84 -19.09 5.11
N LEU A 266 -10.76 -17.78 5.26
CA LEU A 266 -10.83 -16.79 4.20
C LEU A 266 -9.53 -16.00 4.10
N LEU A 267 -9.17 -15.68 2.86
CA LEU A 267 -8.17 -14.68 2.50
C LEU A 267 -8.90 -13.38 2.16
N GLY A 268 -8.50 -12.28 2.78
CA GLY A 268 -8.98 -10.93 2.46
C GLY A 268 -8.04 -10.22 1.50
N SER A 269 -8.53 -9.79 0.36
CA SER A 269 -7.72 -9.10 -0.65
C SER A 269 -8.01 -7.60 -0.61
N LEU A 270 -6.98 -6.78 -0.43
CA LEU A 270 -6.99 -5.37 -0.79
C LEU A 270 -6.56 -5.26 -2.26
N ALA A 271 -7.47 -5.63 -3.16
CA ALA A 271 -7.19 -5.87 -4.58
C ALA A 271 -6.75 -4.61 -5.33
N LEU A 272 -7.35 -3.47 -4.99
CA LEU A 272 -7.08 -2.21 -5.65
C LEU A 272 -7.31 -1.04 -4.70
N LEU A 273 -6.44 -0.02 -4.77
CA LEU A 273 -6.61 1.25 -4.08
C LEU A 273 -6.18 2.39 -5.00
N LEU A 274 -7.16 3.15 -5.49
CA LEU A 274 -6.95 4.26 -6.41
C LEU A 274 -7.38 5.58 -5.79
N VAL A 275 -6.63 6.63 -6.10
CA VAL A 275 -6.99 8.02 -5.79
C VAL A 275 -6.71 8.86 -7.02
N ARG A 276 -7.72 9.65 -7.41
CA ARG A 276 -7.66 10.55 -8.56
C ARG A 276 -6.38 11.37 -8.51
N PRO A 277 -5.56 11.42 -9.58
CA PRO A 277 -4.23 12.03 -9.53
C PRO A 277 -4.23 13.47 -8.97
N SER A 278 -5.21 14.29 -9.37
CA SER A 278 -5.39 15.68 -8.90
C SER A 278 -5.80 15.83 -7.42
N HIS A 279 -6.16 14.72 -6.76
CA HIS A 279 -6.67 14.67 -5.39
C HIS A 279 -5.81 13.79 -4.47
N ARG A 280 -4.62 13.38 -4.90
CA ARG A 280 -3.65 12.66 -4.06
C ARG A 280 -3.13 13.54 -2.93
N HIS A 281 -2.55 12.91 -1.90
CA HIS A 281 -2.02 13.57 -0.70
C HIS A 281 -3.05 14.32 0.15
N ARG A 282 -4.34 14.00 -0.01
CA ARG A 282 -5.45 14.62 0.72
C ARG A 282 -6.10 13.74 1.80
N GLY A 283 -5.51 12.59 2.13
CA GLY A 283 -6.09 11.65 3.11
C GLY A 283 -7.13 10.67 2.55
N ILE A 284 -7.52 10.78 1.28
CA ILE A 284 -8.50 9.90 0.62
C ILE A 284 -8.07 8.43 0.66
N GLY A 285 -6.86 8.13 0.15
CA GLY A 285 -6.34 6.77 0.14
C GLY A 285 -6.16 6.19 1.54
N LEU A 286 -5.86 7.03 2.55
CA LEU A 286 -5.77 6.60 3.94
C LEU A 286 -7.14 6.23 4.49
N SER A 287 -8.17 7.04 4.19
CA SER A 287 -9.55 6.79 4.64
C SER A 287 -10.09 5.48 4.04
N LEU A 288 -9.92 5.29 2.73
CA LEU A 288 -10.28 4.07 2.02
C LEU A 288 -9.56 2.84 2.57
N HIS A 289 -8.22 2.90 2.66
CA HIS A 289 -7.42 1.79 3.19
C HIS A 289 -7.82 1.40 4.60
N ASN A 290 -7.91 2.38 5.52
CA ASN A 290 -8.26 2.09 6.91
C ASN A 290 -9.69 1.54 7.03
N HIS A 291 -10.62 2.01 6.21
CA HIS A 291 -11.97 1.45 6.17
C HIS A 291 -11.95 0.01 5.66
N ALA A 292 -11.38 -0.23 4.49
CA ALA A 292 -11.28 -1.54 3.85
C ALA A 292 -10.62 -2.58 4.76
N LEU A 293 -9.47 -2.25 5.35
CA LEU A 293 -8.74 -3.17 6.23
C LEU A 293 -9.55 -3.53 7.49
N ARG A 294 -10.21 -2.54 8.11
CA ARG A 294 -11.09 -2.81 9.27
C ARG A 294 -12.26 -3.72 8.91
N GLN A 295 -12.83 -3.58 7.72
CA GLN A 295 -13.95 -4.43 7.29
C GLN A 295 -13.47 -5.86 7.03
N LEU A 296 -12.37 -6.02 6.28
CA LEU A 296 -11.78 -7.34 6.03
C LEU A 296 -11.40 -8.07 7.33
N THR A 297 -10.76 -7.39 8.28
CA THR A 297 -10.41 -7.97 9.59
C THR A 297 -11.64 -8.32 10.45
N ARG A 298 -12.79 -7.67 10.23
CA ARG A 298 -14.05 -7.99 10.95
C ARG A 298 -14.83 -9.13 10.30
N THR A 299 -14.57 -9.44 9.04
CA THR A 299 -15.22 -10.55 8.36
C THR A 299 -14.78 -11.87 8.99
N ARG A 300 -15.76 -12.63 9.49
CA ARG A 300 -15.52 -13.92 10.13
C ARG A 300 -14.78 -14.86 9.17
N GLY A 301 -13.74 -15.53 9.67
CA GLY A 301 -12.94 -16.49 8.91
C GLY A 301 -11.76 -15.86 8.18
N VAL A 302 -11.69 -14.53 8.02
CA VAL A 302 -10.52 -13.89 7.40
C VAL A 302 -9.32 -14.05 8.32
N CYS A 303 -8.39 -14.92 7.94
CA CYS A 303 -7.19 -15.22 8.71
C CYS A 303 -5.95 -14.49 8.16
N ARG A 304 -6.04 -13.98 6.94
CA ARG A 304 -4.91 -13.34 6.27
C ARG A 304 -5.35 -12.29 5.27
N LEU A 305 -4.49 -11.30 5.04
CA LEU A 305 -4.68 -10.22 4.10
C LEU A 305 -3.62 -10.26 2.99
N GLN A 306 -4.04 -9.94 1.77
CA GLN A 306 -3.18 -9.75 0.61
C GLN A 306 -3.25 -8.31 0.13
N LEU A 307 -2.12 -7.72 -0.26
CA LEU A 307 -2.12 -6.51 -1.09
C LEU A 307 -2.09 -6.95 -2.55
N GLY A 308 -3.16 -6.67 -3.29
CA GLY A 308 -3.50 -7.40 -4.51
C GLY A 308 -4.58 -8.43 -4.24
N SER A 309 -4.80 -9.34 -5.18
CA SER A 309 -5.88 -10.34 -5.12
C SER A 309 -5.46 -11.68 -5.71
N THR A 310 -5.94 -12.77 -5.12
CA THR A 310 -5.85 -14.12 -5.69
C THR A 310 -6.78 -14.22 -6.89
N PHE A 311 -8.09 -14.12 -6.65
CA PHE A 311 -9.16 -14.14 -7.65
C PHE A 311 -10.41 -13.40 -7.13
N PRO A 312 -11.17 -12.69 -7.99
CA PRO A 312 -10.79 -12.26 -9.34
C PRO A 312 -9.54 -11.38 -9.28
N ARG A 313 -8.68 -11.45 -10.29
CA ARG A 313 -7.34 -10.84 -10.23
C ARG A 313 -7.22 -9.62 -11.13
N LEU A 314 -7.43 -8.45 -10.53
CA LEU A 314 -7.08 -7.17 -11.15
C LEU A 314 -5.57 -6.95 -11.14
N LEU A 315 -4.93 -7.16 -10.00
CA LEU A 315 -3.48 -7.10 -9.88
C LEU A 315 -3.08 -8.23 -8.92
N TYR A 316 -2.06 -9.00 -9.27
CA TYR A 316 -1.55 -10.03 -8.36
C TYR A 316 -1.02 -9.41 -7.06
N GLY A 317 -0.30 -8.29 -7.19
CA GLY A 317 0.27 -7.55 -6.07
C GLY A 317 0.54 -6.09 -6.42
N LEU A 318 1.41 -5.45 -5.65
CA LEU A 318 1.83 -4.07 -5.92
C LEU A 318 2.80 -4.05 -7.11
N PRO A 319 2.54 -3.32 -8.21
CA PRO A 319 3.50 -3.24 -9.33
C PRO A 319 4.90 -2.84 -8.86
N VAL A 320 5.96 -3.46 -9.42
CA VAL A 320 7.35 -3.31 -8.95
C VAL A 320 7.80 -1.84 -8.91
N ASP A 321 7.41 -1.06 -9.90
CA ASP A 321 7.74 0.37 -10.05
C ASP A 321 6.74 1.31 -9.36
N SER A 322 5.88 0.79 -8.49
CA SER A 322 4.86 1.60 -7.83
C SER A 322 5.48 2.64 -6.89
N PRO A 323 5.12 3.94 -7.01
CA PRO A 323 5.58 4.97 -6.08
C PRO A 323 4.99 4.81 -4.66
N SER A 324 4.06 3.86 -4.49
CA SER A 324 3.30 3.66 -3.24
C SER A 324 3.94 2.64 -2.29
N VAL A 325 5.07 2.02 -2.63
CA VAL A 325 5.77 1.03 -1.76
C VAL A 325 5.96 1.55 -0.34
N HIS A 326 6.53 2.75 -0.20
CA HIS A 326 6.75 3.35 1.11
C HIS A 326 5.44 3.73 1.82
N TRP A 327 4.38 4.02 1.06
CA TRP A 327 3.07 4.36 1.61
C TRP A 327 2.43 3.14 2.28
N PHE A 328 2.49 1.97 1.66
CA PHE A 328 1.99 0.71 2.23
C PHE A 328 2.88 0.23 3.39
N ARG A 329 4.22 0.32 3.25
CA ARG A 329 5.15 -0.07 4.32
C ARG A 329 4.90 0.69 5.63
N ARG A 330 4.70 2.01 5.55
CA ARG A 330 4.36 2.84 6.73
C ARG A 330 3.03 2.47 7.40
N ARG A 331 2.22 1.63 6.76
CA ARG A 331 0.90 1.17 7.24
C ARG A 331 0.91 -0.30 7.66
N GLY A 332 2.09 -0.87 7.85
CA GLY A 332 2.27 -2.23 8.38
C GLY A 332 2.18 -3.34 7.33
N TRP A 333 2.20 -3.01 6.03
CA TRP A 333 2.39 -4.03 5.00
C TRP A 333 3.88 -4.42 4.94
N PRO A 334 4.22 -5.72 4.97
CA PRO A 334 5.60 -6.17 4.96
C PRO A 334 6.17 -6.14 3.55
N VAL A 335 6.43 -4.94 3.04
CA VAL A 335 6.99 -4.76 1.69
C VAL A 335 8.49 -4.52 1.80
N ASP A 336 9.30 -5.53 1.53
CA ASP A 336 10.75 -5.46 1.42
C ASP A 336 11.19 -5.75 -0.04
N PRO A 337 11.57 -4.71 -0.81
CA PRO A 337 11.92 -4.84 -2.21
C PRO A 337 13.09 -5.76 -2.50
N GLN A 338 13.94 -5.99 -1.51
CA GLN A 338 15.12 -6.84 -1.59
C GLN A 338 14.86 -8.27 -1.10
N SER A 339 13.68 -8.53 -0.52
CA SER A 339 13.37 -9.85 0.03
C SER A 339 13.03 -10.83 -1.09
N SER A 340 13.65 -12.01 -1.03
CA SER A 340 13.25 -13.19 -1.79
C SER A 340 12.23 -14.05 -1.03
N THR A 341 11.83 -13.64 0.18
CA THR A 341 10.90 -14.39 1.01
C THR A 341 9.47 -14.20 0.49
N PRO A 342 8.72 -15.29 0.26
CA PRO A 342 7.32 -15.22 -0.14
C PRO A 342 6.50 -14.31 0.78
N GLY A 343 5.69 -13.44 0.18
CA GLY A 343 4.85 -12.49 0.89
C GLY A 343 5.51 -11.31 1.58
N LEU A 344 6.84 -11.19 1.50
CA LEU A 344 7.57 -10.03 2.01
C LEU A 344 8.00 -9.06 0.91
N GLY A 345 7.37 -9.12 -0.28
CA GLY A 345 7.69 -8.25 -1.40
C GLY A 345 8.55 -8.87 -2.50
N GLN A 346 8.69 -10.21 -2.49
CA GLN A 346 9.31 -10.99 -3.57
C GLN A 346 8.68 -10.62 -4.93
N GLU A 347 9.53 -10.48 -5.95
CA GLU A 347 9.07 -10.23 -7.32
C GLU A 347 8.31 -11.44 -7.86
N VAL A 348 7.19 -11.14 -8.50
CA VAL A 348 6.32 -12.09 -9.19
C VAL A 348 6.03 -11.53 -10.57
N CYS A 349 6.10 -12.38 -11.58
CA CYS A 349 5.95 -11.97 -12.96
C CYS A 349 4.85 -12.76 -13.67
N ASP A 350 4.05 -12.02 -14.43
CA ASP A 350 3.19 -12.56 -15.46
C ASP A 350 4.00 -12.58 -16.76
N TRP A 351 4.04 -13.71 -17.45
CA TRP A 351 4.86 -13.92 -18.64
C TRP A 351 4.01 -14.20 -19.88
N LEU A 352 4.44 -13.67 -21.02
CA LEU A 352 3.87 -13.94 -22.33
C LEU A 352 4.85 -14.77 -23.16
N LEU A 353 4.37 -15.86 -23.77
CA LEU A 353 5.13 -16.69 -24.71
C LEU A 353 4.36 -16.81 -26.02
N LYS A 354 5.07 -16.69 -27.14
CA LYS A 354 4.57 -17.12 -28.45
C LYS A 354 5.00 -18.56 -28.66
N PHE A 355 4.10 -19.44 -29.10
CA PHE A 355 4.41 -20.88 -29.19
C PHE A 355 5.58 -21.19 -30.12
N LYS A 356 5.78 -20.39 -31.17
CA LYS A 356 6.92 -20.53 -32.08
C LYS A 356 8.29 -20.27 -31.41
N ASP A 357 8.32 -19.55 -30.30
CA ASP A 357 9.53 -19.21 -29.55
C ASP A 357 9.81 -20.27 -28.47
N TRP A 358 8.88 -21.22 -28.25
CA TRP A 358 9.05 -22.34 -27.33
C TRP A 358 10.09 -23.34 -27.87
N PRO A 359 11.12 -23.70 -27.08
CA PRO A 359 12.13 -24.64 -27.53
C PRO A 359 11.53 -26.04 -27.70
N ALA A 360 12.01 -26.77 -28.72
CA ALA A 360 11.65 -28.17 -28.89
C ALA A 360 12.05 -28.96 -27.64
N THR A 361 11.06 -29.57 -26.99
CA THR A 361 11.32 -30.40 -25.83
C THR A 361 11.80 -31.78 -26.30
N GLY A 362 12.86 -32.31 -25.70
CA GLY A 362 13.43 -33.62 -26.06
C GLY A 362 12.47 -34.79 -25.80
N PRO A 363 12.91 -36.05 -25.91
CA PRO A 363 12.05 -37.20 -25.59
C PRO A 363 11.57 -37.18 -24.13
N MET A 364 10.31 -37.56 -23.90
CA MET A 364 9.74 -37.68 -22.56
C MET A 364 10.48 -38.76 -21.75
N PRO A 365 10.87 -38.49 -20.49
CA PRO A 365 11.36 -39.54 -19.61
C PRO A 365 10.30 -40.62 -19.43
N SER A 366 10.69 -41.90 -19.46
CA SER A 366 9.76 -43.05 -19.50
C SER A 366 8.78 -43.15 -18.33
N ARG A 367 9.02 -42.43 -17.23
CA ARG A 367 8.20 -42.44 -16.01
C ARG A 367 7.26 -41.25 -15.87
N LEU A 368 7.45 -40.22 -16.69
CA LEU A 368 6.67 -38.98 -16.64
C LEU A 368 5.63 -38.97 -17.76
N SER A 369 4.40 -38.59 -17.42
CA SER A 369 3.36 -38.36 -18.42
C SER A 369 2.57 -37.10 -18.09
N PHE A 370 2.13 -36.37 -19.12
CA PHE A 370 1.36 -35.15 -18.96
C PHE A 370 0.17 -35.18 -19.91
N ARG A 371 -1.02 -34.88 -19.40
CA ARG A 371 -2.26 -34.90 -20.19
C ARG A 371 -3.38 -34.10 -19.52
N PRO A 372 -4.45 -33.76 -20.28
CA PRO A 372 -5.67 -33.25 -19.69
C PRO A 372 -6.27 -34.18 -18.63
N CYS A 373 -6.91 -33.58 -17.62
CA CYS A 373 -7.68 -34.26 -16.60
C CYS A 373 -8.96 -34.87 -17.20
N GLU A 374 -9.29 -36.09 -16.77
CA GLU A 374 -10.58 -36.70 -17.04
C GLU A 374 -11.51 -36.59 -15.83
N PHE A 375 -12.83 -36.63 -16.08
CA PHE A 375 -13.85 -36.45 -15.04
C PHE A 375 -13.66 -37.31 -13.77
N PRO A 376 -13.30 -38.61 -13.83
CA PRO A 376 -13.12 -39.43 -12.63
C PRO A 376 -11.92 -39.03 -11.76
N GLU A 377 -11.03 -38.19 -12.28
CA GLU A 377 -9.79 -37.80 -11.60
C GLU A 377 -9.93 -36.48 -10.85
N PHE A 378 -11.01 -35.73 -11.10
CA PHE A 378 -11.20 -34.37 -10.57
C PHE A 378 -11.11 -34.30 -9.05
N ASP A 379 -11.69 -35.25 -8.33
CA ASP A 379 -11.62 -35.31 -6.87
C ASP A 379 -10.17 -35.50 -6.39
N ALA A 380 -9.39 -36.36 -7.07
CA ALA A 380 -7.97 -36.55 -6.77
C ALA A 380 -7.14 -35.28 -7.06
N VAL A 381 -7.53 -34.48 -8.05
CA VAL A 381 -6.92 -33.16 -8.32
C VAL A 381 -7.21 -32.19 -7.18
N LEU A 382 -8.45 -32.13 -6.70
CA LEU A 382 -8.81 -31.27 -5.57
C LEU A 382 -8.04 -31.65 -4.30
N GLU A 383 -7.93 -32.95 -4.01
CA GLU A 383 -7.12 -33.46 -2.88
C GLU A 383 -5.64 -33.09 -3.04
N PHE A 384 -5.08 -33.23 -4.25
CA PHE A 384 -3.70 -32.85 -4.55
C PHE A 384 -3.46 -31.35 -4.31
N VAL A 385 -4.31 -30.50 -4.89
CA VAL A 385 -4.20 -29.04 -4.77
C VAL A 385 -4.38 -28.60 -3.33
N GLU A 386 -5.32 -29.20 -2.60
CA GLU A 386 -5.51 -28.92 -1.19
C GLU A 386 -4.29 -29.29 -0.35
N LYS A 387 -3.77 -30.50 -0.53
CA LYS A 387 -2.56 -31.00 0.18
C LYS A 387 -1.38 -30.06 -0.04
N GLU A 388 -1.12 -29.68 -1.29
CA GLU A 388 0.00 -28.80 -1.62
C GLU A 388 -0.25 -27.34 -1.20
N SER A 389 -1.51 -26.88 -1.24
CA SER A 389 -1.88 -25.55 -0.73
C SER A 389 -1.63 -25.44 0.77
N ARG A 390 -1.96 -26.47 1.55
CA ARG A 390 -1.69 -26.51 3.00
C ARG A 390 -0.20 -26.51 3.33
N ARG A 391 0.62 -27.22 2.54
CA ARG A 391 2.08 -27.29 2.72
C ARG A 391 2.78 -25.98 2.38
N LYS A 392 2.30 -25.27 1.36
CA LYS A 392 2.82 -23.94 0.96
C LYS A 392 2.17 -22.82 1.78
N ASP A 393 1.96 -23.09 3.07
CA ASP A 393 1.38 -22.20 4.10
C ASP A 393 -0.02 -21.63 3.79
N GLY A 394 -0.83 -22.30 2.97
CA GLY A 394 -2.20 -21.88 2.65
C GLY A 394 -2.30 -20.57 1.85
N MET A 395 -1.20 -20.14 1.21
CA MET A 395 -1.01 -18.75 0.79
C MET A 395 -1.55 -18.38 -0.60
N MET A 396 -2.25 -19.26 -1.33
CA MET A 396 -2.39 -19.07 -2.79
C MET A 396 -3.82 -19.06 -3.34
N GLY A 397 -4.83 -19.43 -2.55
CA GLY A 397 -6.23 -19.44 -2.99
C GLY A 397 -6.49 -20.30 -4.24
N TRP A 398 -5.65 -21.31 -4.51
CA TRP A 398 -5.77 -22.16 -5.70
C TRP A 398 -6.98 -23.07 -5.64
N TYR A 399 -7.28 -23.62 -4.47
CA TYR A 399 -8.37 -24.59 -4.28
C TYR A 399 -9.69 -24.09 -4.87
N ASP A 400 -10.09 -22.84 -4.57
CA ASP A 400 -11.35 -22.26 -5.05
C ASP A 400 -11.44 -22.23 -6.58
N GLN A 401 -10.33 -21.97 -7.28
CA GLN A 401 -10.32 -21.98 -8.75
C GLN A 401 -10.53 -23.37 -9.34
N TYR A 402 -9.88 -24.38 -8.79
CA TYR A 402 -10.11 -25.76 -9.23
C TYR A 402 -11.55 -26.20 -8.88
N ALA A 403 -12.03 -25.88 -7.66
CA ALA A 403 -13.36 -26.26 -7.20
C ALA A 403 -14.49 -25.67 -8.06
N LYS A 404 -14.32 -24.46 -8.62
CA LYS A 404 -15.28 -23.85 -9.57
C LYS A 404 -15.51 -24.66 -10.85
N LEU A 405 -14.59 -25.57 -11.20
CA LEU A 405 -14.74 -26.43 -12.38
C LEU A 405 -15.62 -27.66 -12.11
N ALA A 406 -16.02 -27.90 -10.86
CA ALA A 406 -16.87 -29.01 -10.50
C ALA A 406 -18.17 -28.99 -11.32
N ASN A 407 -18.53 -30.15 -11.89
CA ASN A 407 -19.70 -30.31 -12.75
C ASN A 407 -19.69 -29.49 -14.05
N THR A 408 -18.53 -28.99 -14.49
CA THR A 408 -18.37 -28.30 -15.77
C THR A 408 -17.58 -29.16 -16.76
N MET A 409 -17.69 -28.87 -18.06
CA MET A 409 -16.84 -29.51 -19.07
C MET A 409 -15.38 -29.00 -19.01
N ASN A 410 -15.16 -27.88 -18.32
CA ASN A 410 -13.85 -27.22 -18.17
C ASN A 410 -12.91 -27.97 -17.21
N VAL A 411 -13.32 -29.11 -16.62
CA VAL A 411 -12.40 -30.05 -15.96
C VAL A 411 -11.26 -30.46 -16.90
N ARG A 412 -11.53 -30.58 -18.20
CA ARG A 412 -10.52 -30.89 -19.23
C ARG A 412 -9.52 -29.77 -19.50
N ASP A 413 -9.75 -28.58 -18.96
CA ASP A 413 -8.79 -27.48 -19.02
C ASP A 413 -7.67 -27.63 -17.97
N ILE A 414 -7.82 -28.56 -17.02
CA ILE A 414 -6.76 -28.98 -16.09
C ILE A 414 -5.77 -29.86 -16.84
N VAL A 415 -4.48 -29.53 -16.76
CA VAL A 415 -3.38 -30.38 -17.23
C VAL A 415 -2.70 -31.03 -16.03
N LEU A 416 -2.60 -32.35 -16.03
CA LEU A 416 -2.00 -33.15 -14.97
C LEU A 416 -0.63 -33.69 -15.41
N GLY A 417 0.32 -33.67 -14.49
CA GLY A 417 1.60 -34.35 -14.58
C GLY A 417 1.65 -35.54 -13.62
N PHE A 418 1.98 -36.71 -14.15
CA PHE A 418 2.09 -37.95 -13.39
C PHE A 418 3.51 -38.48 -13.40
N GLU A 419 3.87 -39.12 -12.29
CA GLU A 419 5.04 -39.98 -12.19
C GLU A 419 4.62 -41.33 -11.60
N ASP A 420 4.87 -42.41 -12.34
CA ASP A 420 4.45 -43.77 -11.95
C ASP A 420 2.95 -43.88 -11.55
N GLY A 421 2.10 -43.08 -12.20
CA GLY A 421 0.66 -43.03 -11.94
C GLY A 421 0.22 -42.10 -10.80
N VAL A 422 1.15 -41.44 -10.10
CA VAL A 422 0.85 -40.47 -9.02
C VAL A 422 0.87 -39.06 -9.58
N ILE A 423 -0.12 -38.23 -9.22
CA ILE A 423 -0.14 -36.80 -9.58
C ILE A 423 1.01 -36.09 -8.86
N ILE A 424 1.91 -35.49 -9.63
CA ILE A 424 3.05 -34.71 -9.13
C ILE A 424 2.98 -33.24 -9.54
N ALA A 425 2.14 -32.90 -10.51
CA ALA A 425 1.95 -31.53 -10.94
C ALA A 425 0.56 -31.31 -11.56
N THR A 426 0.07 -30.07 -11.50
CA THR A 426 -1.15 -29.63 -12.17
C THR A 426 -1.06 -28.17 -12.59
N ALA A 427 -1.77 -27.79 -13.66
CA ALA A 427 -1.98 -26.40 -14.07
C ALA A 427 -3.40 -26.24 -14.64
N LEU A 428 -3.95 -25.03 -14.56
CA LEU A 428 -5.21 -24.67 -15.21
C LEU A 428 -4.94 -23.89 -16.49
N THR A 429 -5.43 -24.41 -17.61
CA THR A 429 -5.49 -23.63 -18.86
C THR A 429 -6.83 -22.90 -18.96
N TYR A 430 -6.87 -21.81 -19.70
CA TYR A 430 -8.12 -21.11 -20.00
C TYR A 430 -7.99 -20.32 -21.30
N ALA A 431 -9.12 -20.08 -21.97
CA ALA A 431 -9.18 -19.24 -23.16
C ALA A 431 -10.51 -18.48 -23.18
N ARG A 432 -10.56 -17.39 -23.96
CA ARG A 432 -11.80 -16.63 -24.14
C ARG A 432 -12.85 -17.48 -24.87
N ASN A 433 -14.13 -17.28 -24.54
CA ASN A 433 -15.28 -17.89 -25.21
C ASN A 433 -15.38 -19.42 -25.10
N THR A 434 -14.67 -20.06 -24.16
CA THR A 434 -14.78 -21.51 -23.91
C THR A 434 -15.73 -21.87 -22.78
N GLY A 435 -16.40 -20.88 -22.17
CA GLY A 435 -17.19 -21.05 -20.94
C GLY A 435 -16.36 -21.21 -19.67
N SER A 436 -15.03 -21.03 -19.76
CA SER A 436 -14.12 -21.13 -18.62
C SER A 436 -14.38 -20.02 -17.60
N THR A 437 -14.73 -20.43 -16.37
CA THR A 437 -14.87 -19.54 -15.21
C THR A 437 -13.55 -18.86 -14.84
N VAL A 438 -12.41 -19.50 -15.13
CA VAL A 438 -11.08 -18.96 -14.90
C VAL A 438 -10.84 -17.73 -15.78
N ALA A 439 -11.31 -17.75 -17.03
CA ALA A 439 -11.21 -16.61 -17.95
C ALA A 439 -12.04 -15.40 -17.48
N GLU A 440 -13.06 -15.61 -16.63
CA GLU A 440 -13.82 -14.54 -15.99
C GLU A 440 -13.07 -13.91 -14.81
N ASP A 441 -12.23 -14.71 -14.13
CA ASP A 441 -11.41 -14.29 -12.99
C ASP A 441 -10.06 -13.68 -13.38
N LEU A 442 -9.54 -14.03 -14.56
CA LEU A 442 -8.27 -13.57 -15.12
C LEU A 442 -8.44 -12.98 -16.53
N PRO A 443 -8.55 -11.65 -16.66
CA PRO A 443 -8.87 -11.04 -17.95
C PRO A 443 -7.66 -10.99 -18.92
N TRP A 444 -6.44 -11.07 -18.40
CA TRP A 444 -5.22 -10.58 -19.06
C TRP A 444 -4.83 -11.31 -20.34
N ALA A 445 -5.02 -12.63 -20.42
CA ALA A 445 -4.81 -13.37 -21.67
C ALA A 445 -5.69 -12.78 -22.78
N SER A 446 -6.99 -12.68 -22.52
CA SER A 446 -7.98 -12.20 -23.47
C SER A 446 -7.84 -10.71 -23.83
N THR A 447 -7.31 -9.89 -22.90
CA THR A 447 -7.02 -8.47 -23.15
C THR A 447 -5.75 -8.30 -23.98
N THR A 448 -4.81 -9.24 -23.87
CA THR A 448 -3.55 -9.22 -24.64
C THR A 448 -3.77 -9.59 -26.11
N GLY A 449 -4.72 -10.48 -26.40
CA GLY A 449 -5.15 -10.80 -27.77
C GLY A 449 -6.13 -11.97 -27.82
N ASP A 450 -6.89 -12.06 -28.92
CA ASP A 450 -7.86 -13.14 -29.12
C ASP A 450 -7.19 -14.51 -29.38
N ASP A 451 -5.90 -14.52 -29.72
CA ASP A 451 -5.08 -15.71 -29.95
C ASP A 451 -4.20 -16.09 -28.75
N VAL A 452 -4.51 -15.53 -27.56
CA VAL A 452 -3.76 -15.76 -26.33
C VAL A 452 -4.58 -16.58 -25.34
N GLY A 453 -4.08 -17.78 -25.04
CA GLY A 453 -4.57 -18.60 -23.93
C GLY A 453 -3.91 -18.21 -22.61
N GLY A 454 -4.47 -18.68 -21.51
CA GLY A 454 -3.93 -18.45 -20.17
C GLY A 454 -3.54 -19.74 -19.47
N VAL A 455 -2.54 -19.65 -18.58
CA VAL A 455 -2.13 -20.73 -17.68
C VAL A 455 -2.03 -20.17 -16.27
N THR A 456 -2.78 -20.73 -15.32
CA THR A 456 -2.81 -20.29 -13.91
C THR A 456 -2.71 -21.48 -12.96
N CYS A 457 -2.64 -21.17 -11.65
CA CYS A 457 -2.69 -22.13 -10.55
C CYS A 457 -1.73 -23.32 -10.73
N VAL A 458 -0.53 -23.03 -11.23
CA VAL A 458 0.50 -24.06 -11.44
C VAL A 458 1.00 -24.57 -10.10
N CYS A 459 0.78 -25.86 -9.86
CA CYS A 459 1.17 -26.53 -8.64
C CYS A 459 2.05 -27.73 -8.97
N VAL A 460 3.31 -27.68 -8.55
CA VAL A 460 4.25 -28.81 -8.58
C VAL A 460 4.48 -29.29 -7.15
N SER A 461 4.42 -30.60 -6.93
CA SER A 461 4.57 -31.21 -5.61
C SER A 461 5.96 -30.97 -5.05
N ASP A 462 6.03 -30.68 -3.75
CA ASP A 462 7.31 -30.55 -3.04
C ASP A 462 7.96 -31.91 -2.71
N GLU A 463 7.24 -33.03 -2.93
CA GLU A 463 7.81 -34.38 -2.88
C GLU A 463 8.72 -34.68 -4.09
N VAL A 464 8.59 -33.89 -5.17
CA VAL A 464 9.60 -33.87 -6.24
C VAL A 464 10.88 -33.27 -5.63
N PRO A 465 11.99 -34.02 -5.55
CA PRO A 465 13.22 -33.53 -4.95
C PRO A 465 13.59 -32.17 -5.53
N ASN A 466 13.92 -31.20 -4.67
CA ASN A 466 14.30 -29.86 -5.08
C ASN A 466 15.75 -29.81 -5.60
N ASN A 467 16.13 -30.79 -6.43
CA ASN A 467 17.27 -30.63 -7.32
C ASN A 467 16.76 -29.80 -8.50
N ALA A 468 17.31 -28.58 -8.67
CA ALA A 468 16.85 -27.58 -9.66
C ALA A 468 16.45 -28.21 -11.00
N ASN A 469 17.29 -29.11 -11.53
CA ASN A 469 17.07 -29.81 -12.79
C ASN A 469 15.75 -30.61 -12.89
N ARG A 470 15.23 -31.19 -11.81
CA ARG A 470 14.03 -32.04 -11.88
C ARG A 470 12.75 -31.22 -11.82
N ARG A 471 12.67 -30.24 -10.91
CA ARG A 471 11.50 -29.37 -10.80
C ARG A 471 11.32 -28.56 -12.09
N ASP A 472 12.43 -28.07 -12.64
CA ASP A 472 12.43 -27.39 -13.94
C ASP A 472 11.98 -28.32 -15.07
N ALA A 473 12.45 -29.57 -15.10
CA ALA A 473 12.00 -30.54 -16.09
C ALA A 473 10.49 -30.82 -16.00
N VAL A 474 9.94 -30.98 -14.79
CA VAL A 474 8.48 -31.16 -14.58
C VAL A 474 7.72 -29.93 -15.06
N MET A 475 8.18 -28.73 -14.70
CA MET A 475 7.56 -27.46 -15.11
C MET A 475 7.58 -27.30 -16.64
N ILE A 476 8.71 -27.57 -17.29
CA ILE A 476 8.85 -27.49 -18.76
C ILE A 476 7.85 -28.44 -19.43
N ARG A 477 7.74 -29.69 -18.96
CA ARG A 477 6.80 -30.66 -19.57
C ARG A 477 5.34 -30.34 -19.28
N LEU A 478 5.03 -29.79 -18.12
CA LEU A 478 3.70 -29.30 -17.81
C LEU A 478 3.31 -28.15 -18.76
N LEU A 479 4.21 -27.18 -18.96
CA LEU A 479 4.00 -26.08 -19.90
C LEU A 479 3.89 -26.55 -21.35
N ASP A 480 4.71 -27.52 -21.77
CA ASP A 480 4.65 -28.13 -23.09
C ASP A 480 3.25 -28.76 -23.37
N SER A 481 2.70 -29.46 -22.37
CA SER A 481 1.35 -30.01 -22.45
C SER A 481 0.26 -28.92 -22.46
N CYS A 482 0.43 -27.85 -21.68
CA CYS A 482 -0.47 -26.67 -21.72
C CYS A 482 -0.44 -25.99 -23.09
N ILE A 483 0.74 -25.82 -23.69
CA ILE A 483 0.93 -25.26 -25.04
C ILE A 483 0.20 -26.12 -26.07
N GLY A 484 0.39 -27.45 -26.03
CA GLY A 484 -0.30 -28.37 -26.94
C GLY A 484 -1.82 -28.30 -26.81
N LEU A 485 -2.33 -28.23 -25.58
CA LEU A 485 -3.77 -28.09 -25.32
C LEU A 485 -4.32 -26.77 -25.88
N LEU A 486 -3.68 -25.64 -25.58
CA LEU A 486 -4.09 -24.32 -26.06
C LEU A 486 -3.94 -24.18 -27.58
N ALA A 487 -2.90 -24.76 -28.18
CA ALA A 487 -2.71 -24.79 -29.63
C ALA A 487 -3.83 -25.55 -30.34
N ASN A 488 -4.27 -26.68 -29.77
CA ASN A 488 -5.43 -27.43 -30.27
C ASN A 488 -6.74 -26.63 -30.15
N GLN A 489 -6.82 -25.68 -29.22
CA GLN A 489 -7.93 -24.72 -29.09
C GLN A 489 -7.77 -23.49 -30.00
N GLY A 490 -6.74 -23.45 -30.86
CA GLY A 490 -6.52 -22.38 -31.82
C GLY A 490 -5.72 -21.18 -31.30
N MET A 491 -5.14 -21.26 -30.10
CA MET A 491 -4.28 -20.22 -29.57
C MET A 491 -2.89 -20.27 -30.21
N SER A 492 -2.19 -19.14 -30.26
CA SER A 492 -0.81 -19.04 -30.75
C SER A 492 0.18 -18.53 -29.71
N LYS A 493 -0.34 -18.06 -28.57
CA LYS A 493 0.41 -17.52 -27.43
C LYS A 493 -0.20 -18.01 -26.13
N LEU A 494 0.60 -18.02 -25.06
CA LEU A 494 0.08 -18.17 -23.70
C LEU A 494 0.55 -17.02 -22.81
N LEU A 495 -0.30 -16.65 -21.87
CA LEU A 495 0.02 -15.82 -20.72
C LEU A 495 0.00 -16.70 -19.46
N ILE A 496 1.12 -16.82 -18.77
CA ILE A 496 1.20 -17.49 -17.47
C ILE A 496 1.30 -16.45 -16.36
N ASP A 497 0.37 -16.50 -15.41
CA ASP A 497 0.29 -15.53 -14.33
C ASP A 497 1.01 -15.98 -13.04
N ALA A 498 1.42 -14.97 -12.26
CA ALA A 498 1.91 -15.10 -10.90
C ALA A 498 3.11 -16.05 -10.68
N VAL A 499 4.04 -16.09 -11.63
CA VAL A 499 5.25 -16.91 -11.52
C VAL A 499 6.25 -16.25 -10.57
N LYS A 500 6.74 -17.00 -9.58
CA LYS A 500 7.74 -16.55 -8.60
C LYS A 500 9.13 -17.09 -8.96
N GLY A 501 10.08 -16.20 -9.21
CA GLY A 501 11.46 -16.55 -9.57
C GLY A 501 11.58 -17.28 -10.92
N GLY A 502 12.79 -17.80 -11.20
CA GLY A 502 13.07 -18.53 -12.43
C GLY A 502 13.21 -17.64 -13.68
N ASP A 503 13.36 -16.32 -13.51
CA ASP A 503 13.37 -15.32 -14.59
C ASP A 503 14.30 -15.68 -15.74
N GLU A 504 15.55 -16.03 -15.45
CA GLU A 504 16.54 -16.41 -16.47
C GLU A 504 16.09 -17.65 -17.26
N GLY A 505 15.50 -18.63 -16.57
CA GLY A 505 14.93 -19.84 -17.18
C GLY A 505 13.78 -19.50 -18.13
N PHE A 506 12.80 -18.73 -17.67
CA PHE A 506 11.67 -18.30 -18.50
C PHE A 506 12.14 -17.51 -19.73
N GLN A 507 13.04 -16.54 -19.55
CA GLN A 507 13.59 -15.76 -20.66
C GLN A 507 14.34 -16.64 -21.68
N SER A 508 15.13 -17.61 -21.20
CA SER A 508 15.85 -18.54 -22.08
C SER A 508 14.92 -19.43 -22.91
N MET A 509 13.69 -19.66 -22.44
CA MET A 509 12.64 -20.41 -23.13
C MET A 509 11.73 -19.55 -24.02
N GLY A 510 12.09 -18.28 -24.24
CA GLY A 510 11.36 -17.37 -25.13
C GLY A 510 10.24 -16.58 -24.46
N PHE A 511 10.07 -16.67 -23.14
CA PHE A 511 9.08 -15.84 -22.43
C PHE A 511 9.53 -14.39 -22.33
N GLN A 512 8.54 -13.49 -22.42
CA GLN A 512 8.69 -12.05 -22.24
C GLN A 512 7.89 -11.61 -21.01
N LYS A 513 8.47 -10.76 -20.16
CA LYS A 513 7.76 -10.18 -19.01
C LYS A 513 6.58 -9.36 -19.54
N TRP A 514 5.37 -9.68 -19.07
CA TRP A 514 4.15 -8.92 -19.38
C TRP A 514 3.84 -7.92 -18.26
N ALA A 515 3.87 -8.37 -17.01
CA ALA A 515 3.75 -7.52 -15.83
C ALA A 515 4.58 -8.05 -14.66
N THR A 516 5.03 -7.15 -13.78
CA THR A 516 5.78 -7.50 -12.57
C THR A 516 5.16 -6.87 -11.34
N TYR A 517 5.08 -7.66 -10.27
CA TYR A 517 4.45 -7.31 -9.01
C TYR A 517 5.32 -7.71 -7.83
N ARG A 518 4.97 -7.19 -6.65
CA ARG A 518 5.49 -7.61 -5.36
C ARG A 518 4.42 -8.41 -4.63
N ASP A 519 4.74 -9.65 -4.28
CA ASP A 519 3.92 -10.55 -3.47
C ASP A 519 3.92 -10.11 -2.01
N ILE A 520 2.77 -9.69 -1.49
CA ILE A 520 2.69 -9.07 -0.16
C ILE A 520 1.51 -9.65 0.61
N TRP A 521 1.83 -10.33 1.70
CA TRP A 521 0.87 -10.96 2.61
C TRP A 521 1.04 -10.39 4.01
N ARG A 522 -0.07 -10.32 4.75
CA ARG A 522 -0.09 -9.82 6.11
C ARG A 522 -1.06 -10.65 6.94
N ASP A 523 -0.65 -11.05 8.13
CA ASP A 523 -1.55 -11.72 9.08
C ASP A 523 -2.49 -10.70 9.76
N VAL A 524 -3.70 -11.14 10.10
CA VAL A 524 -4.80 -10.31 10.62
C VAL A 524 -4.59 -9.94 12.09
#